data_AF-A0A202DML3-F1
#
_entry.id   AF-A0A202DML3-F1
#
_cell.length_a   1.000
_cell.length_b   1.000
_cell.length_c   1.000
_cell.angle_alpha   90.00
_cell.angle_beta   90.00
_cell.angle_gamma   90.00
#
_symmetry.space_group_name_H-M   'P 1'
#
loop_
_entity.id
_entity.type
_entity.pdbx_description
1 polymer ?
#
loop_
_entity_poly.entity_id
_entity_poly.type
_entity_poly.pdbx_seq_one_letter_code
_entity_poly.pdbx_strand_id
1 'polypeptide(L)'
;MNISIKDIYKFKKELNRFKNKKVLLWDPAPYPVHVEIAAAIGTALALRGCAVEQILCDGIQIGCVARSINCPQAYQRWSSDCSKCFEGTANASQEFALPTSFIGDILSIDDIQRFRALSQDINLKYIVSFIYKGIPIGLHAQSSFNRYYKGCTEDLDDNILRLYFYSCLAVAESAIRKIDAFKPDVLFLTHAIYNT
;
A
#
# COMPACT_ATOMS: atom_id res chain seq x y z
N MET A 1 8.50 -35.06 3.14
CA MET A 1 7.32 -34.78 2.29
C MET A 1 7.10 -33.27 2.35
N ASN A 2 7.42 -32.52 1.30
CA ASN A 2 7.20 -31.07 1.29
C ASN A 2 5.75 -30.83 0.87
N ILE A 3 4.86 -30.63 1.85
CA ILE A 3 3.48 -30.22 1.61
C ILE A 3 3.52 -28.70 1.35
N SER A 4 3.12 -28.25 0.16
CA SER A 4 3.00 -26.82 -0.11
C SER A 4 1.70 -26.25 0.49
N ILE A 5 1.63 -24.93 0.69
CA ILE A 5 0.38 -24.26 1.11
C ILE A 5 -0.75 -24.51 0.09
N LYS A 6 -0.40 -24.60 -1.20
CA LYS A 6 -1.34 -24.97 -2.27
C LYS A 6 -1.92 -26.36 -2.05
N ASP A 7 -1.15 -27.30 -1.51
CA ASP A 7 -1.65 -28.63 -1.17
C ASP A 7 -2.58 -28.59 0.06
N ILE A 8 -2.31 -27.72 1.05
CA ILE A 8 -3.23 -27.50 2.18
C ILE A 8 -4.60 -27.01 1.69
N TYR A 9 -4.63 -26.10 0.70
CA TYR A 9 -5.88 -25.64 0.08
C TYR A 9 -6.68 -26.77 -0.58
N LYS A 10 -6.02 -27.77 -1.18
CA LYS A 10 -6.71 -28.94 -1.77
C LYS A 10 -7.38 -29.81 -0.70
N PHE A 11 -6.82 -29.84 0.51
CA PHE A 11 -7.37 -30.59 1.66
C PHE A 11 -8.28 -29.74 2.56
N LYS A 12 -8.61 -28.51 2.14
CA LYS A 12 -9.48 -27.60 2.88
C LYS A 12 -10.84 -28.24 3.13
N LYS A 13 -11.07 -28.72 4.36
CA LYS A 13 -12.44 -28.80 4.90
C LYS A 13 -12.83 -27.39 5.29
N GLU A 14 -13.77 -26.80 4.55
CA GLU A 14 -14.27 -25.47 4.89
C GLU A 14 -14.91 -25.49 6.26
N LEU A 15 -14.21 -24.95 7.25
CA LEU A 15 -14.79 -24.71 8.55
C LEU A 15 -15.69 -23.48 8.40
N ASN A 16 -17.00 -23.67 8.39
CA ASN A 16 -17.98 -22.59 8.19
C ASN A 16 -18.12 -21.62 9.38
N ARG A 17 -17.13 -21.59 10.30
CA ARG A 17 -17.20 -20.83 11.56
C ARG A 17 -17.38 -19.33 11.32
N PHE A 18 -16.76 -18.79 10.27
CA PHE A 18 -16.82 -17.37 9.93
C PHE A 18 -17.37 -17.13 8.52
N LYS A 19 -18.26 -18.01 8.06
CA LYS A 19 -18.92 -17.86 6.76
C LYS A 19 -19.52 -16.46 6.62
N ASN A 20 -19.30 -15.84 5.46
CA ASN A 20 -19.70 -14.47 5.11
C ASN A 20 -18.85 -13.34 5.71
N LYS A 21 -17.85 -13.62 6.56
CA LYS A 21 -16.95 -12.58 7.03
C LYS A 21 -15.93 -12.20 5.97
N LYS A 22 -15.85 -10.91 5.67
CA LYS A 22 -14.94 -10.34 4.68
C LYS A 22 -13.76 -9.69 5.36
N VAL A 23 -12.55 -10.11 5.00
CA VAL A 23 -11.31 -9.58 5.55
C VAL A 23 -10.47 -9.00 4.42
N LEU A 24 -10.16 -7.71 4.52
CA LEU A 24 -9.26 -7.05 3.59
C LEU A 24 -7.89 -6.93 4.26
N LEU A 25 -6.87 -7.54 3.66
CA LEU A 25 -5.48 -7.30 4.02
C LEU A 25 -4.98 -6.15 3.16
N TRP A 26 -4.56 -5.05 3.76
CA TRP A 26 -4.19 -3.84 3.05
C TRP A 26 -2.75 -3.44 3.40
N ASP A 27 -1.82 -3.71 2.49
CA ASP A 27 -0.39 -3.46 2.66
C ASP A 27 0.20 -2.73 1.44
N PRO A 28 -0.01 -1.40 1.33
CA PRO A 28 0.48 -0.61 0.21
C PRO A 28 1.99 -0.28 0.34
N ALA A 29 2.62 -0.49 1.50
CA ALA A 29 4.08 -0.38 1.66
C ALA A 29 4.72 -1.72 2.09
N PRO A 30 4.57 -2.80 1.30
CA PRO A 30 4.93 -4.11 1.78
C PRO A 30 6.45 -4.34 1.73
N TYR A 31 6.99 -4.91 2.80
CA TYR A 31 8.23 -5.68 2.74
C TYR A 31 7.85 -7.16 2.57
N PRO A 32 8.62 -7.98 1.84
CA PRO A 32 8.26 -9.38 1.58
C PRO A 32 7.85 -10.15 2.84
N VAL A 33 8.61 -10.01 3.93
CA VAL A 33 8.29 -10.65 5.22
C VAL A 33 6.95 -10.22 5.81
N HIS A 34 6.53 -8.97 5.64
CA HIS A 34 5.22 -8.51 6.11
C HIS A 34 4.10 -9.10 5.25
N VAL A 35 4.31 -9.21 3.94
CA VAL A 35 3.37 -9.86 3.02
C VAL A 35 3.17 -11.31 3.40
N GLU A 36 4.26 -12.04 3.69
CA GLU A 36 4.19 -13.44 4.12
C GLU A 36 3.40 -13.59 5.43
N ILE A 37 3.63 -12.71 6.41
CA ILE A 37 2.89 -12.72 7.67
C ILE A 37 1.40 -12.43 7.44
N ALA A 38 1.09 -11.37 6.70
CA ALA A 38 -0.28 -10.98 6.39
C ALA A 38 -0.99 -12.10 5.60
N ALA A 39 -0.33 -12.67 4.60
CA ALA A 39 -0.86 -13.73 3.76
C ALA A 39 -1.01 -15.05 4.53
N ALA A 40 -0.11 -15.38 5.46
CA ALA A 40 -0.28 -16.53 6.36
C ALA A 40 -1.54 -16.38 7.22
N ILE A 41 -1.76 -15.20 7.78
CA ILE A 41 -2.98 -14.87 8.55
C ILE A 41 -4.22 -14.95 7.64
N GLY A 42 -4.16 -14.35 6.46
CA GLY A 42 -5.25 -14.37 5.48
C GLY A 42 -5.63 -15.79 5.07
N THR A 43 -4.65 -16.63 4.77
CA THR A 43 -4.87 -18.03 4.44
C THR A 43 -5.49 -18.79 5.60
N ALA A 44 -5.01 -18.57 6.82
CA ALA A 44 -5.62 -19.17 8.01
C ALA A 44 -7.10 -18.76 8.17
N LEU A 45 -7.46 -17.51 7.85
CA LEU A 45 -8.84 -17.01 7.90
C LEU A 45 -9.69 -17.57 6.74
N ALA A 46 -9.14 -17.65 5.53
CA ALA A 46 -9.80 -18.23 4.36
C ALA A 46 -10.12 -19.73 4.57
N LEU A 47 -9.19 -20.47 5.19
CA LEU A 47 -9.40 -21.87 5.61
C LEU A 47 -10.55 -22.01 6.63
N ARG A 48 -10.88 -20.94 7.37
CA ARG A 48 -11.99 -20.87 8.34
C ARG A 48 -13.26 -20.20 7.79
N GLY A 49 -13.37 -20.10 6.46
CA GLY A 49 -14.58 -19.68 5.77
C GLY A 49 -14.73 -18.17 5.59
N CYS A 50 -13.71 -17.36 5.93
CA CYS A 50 -13.71 -15.94 5.57
C CYS A 50 -13.49 -15.76 4.06
N ALA A 51 -14.12 -14.74 3.49
CA ALA A 51 -13.72 -14.20 2.19
C ALA A 51 -12.56 -13.23 2.43
N VAL A 52 -11.37 -13.57 1.95
CA VAL A 52 -10.15 -12.78 2.17
C VAL A 52 -9.63 -12.26 0.85
N GLU A 53 -9.22 -11.00 0.84
CA GLU A 53 -8.53 -10.38 -0.29
C GLU A 53 -7.32 -9.60 0.22
N GLN A 54 -6.21 -9.66 -0.52
CA GLN A 54 -4.99 -8.93 -0.24
C GLN A 54 -4.76 -7.82 -1.25
N ILE A 55 -4.41 -6.63 -0.77
CA ILE A 55 -4.02 -5.49 -1.61
C ILE A 55 -2.57 -5.14 -1.36
N LEU A 56 -1.80 -5.10 -2.45
CA LEU A 56 -0.38 -4.74 -2.46
C LEU A 56 -0.13 -3.53 -3.36
N CYS A 57 1.02 -2.89 -3.19
CA CYS A 57 1.48 -1.87 -4.12
C CYS A 57 2.30 -2.47 -5.26
N ASP A 58 2.11 -1.90 -6.44
CA ASP A 58 2.76 -2.22 -7.72
C ASP A 58 3.67 -1.09 -8.22
N GLY A 59 4.11 -0.22 -7.31
CA GLY A 59 4.97 0.93 -7.61
C GLY A 59 4.21 2.21 -7.95
N ILE A 60 2.88 2.22 -7.87
CA ILE A 60 2.09 3.45 -7.96
C ILE A 60 2.40 4.41 -6.81
N GLN A 61 2.61 3.88 -5.60
CA GLN A 61 3.07 4.65 -4.43
C GLN A 61 4.60 4.79 -4.47
N ILE A 62 5.12 6.01 -4.44
CA ILE A 62 6.55 6.31 -4.61
C ILE A 62 7.13 6.85 -3.29
N GLY A 63 8.38 6.51 -2.98
CA GLY A 63 9.11 7.06 -1.83
C GLY A 63 9.00 6.25 -0.53
N CYS A 64 8.41 5.05 -0.59
CA CYS A 64 8.32 4.14 0.54
C CYS A 64 9.64 3.40 0.85
N VAL A 65 10.42 3.05 -0.18
CA VAL A 65 11.60 2.16 -0.09
C VAL A 65 12.88 2.90 0.34
N ALA A 66 13.00 4.20 0.05
CA ALA A 66 14.23 4.98 0.24
C ALA A 66 14.00 6.18 1.18
N ARG A 67 14.05 5.92 2.48
CA ARG A 67 13.58 6.84 3.55
C ARG A 67 14.67 7.68 4.21
N SER A 68 15.70 8.14 3.49
CA SER A 68 16.77 8.88 4.17
C SER A 68 17.53 9.83 3.26
N ILE A 69 17.71 11.06 3.75
CA ILE A 69 18.65 12.07 3.23
C ILE A 69 20.09 11.57 3.09
N ASN A 70 20.50 10.58 3.89
CA ASN A 70 21.83 9.96 3.80
C ASN A 70 22.05 9.17 2.49
N CYS A 71 21.08 9.14 1.58
CA CYS A 71 21.19 8.53 0.27
C CYS A 71 21.08 9.64 -0.82
N PRO A 72 22.20 10.33 -1.17
CA PRO A 72 22.19 11.58 -1.94
C PRO A 72 21.78 11.46 -3.43
N GLN A 73 21.40 10.28 -3.90
CA GLN A 73 20.95 10.04 -5.29
C GLN A 73 19.49 9.55 -5.39
N ALA A 74 18.74 9.63 -4.28
CA ALA A 74 17.66 8.68 -4.05
C ALA A 74 16.35 8.96 -4.81
N TYR A 75 15.81 10.18 -4.79
CA TYR A 75 14.40 10.34 -5.17
C TYR A 75 14.11 10.17 -6.65
N GLN A 76 15.03 10.55 -7.54
CA GLN A 76 14.87 10.35 -8.98
C GLN A 76 14.87 8.86 -9.36
N ARG A 77 15.42 7.98 -8.51
CA ARG A 77 15.46 6.52 -8.70
C ARG A 77 14.34 5.79 -7.94
N TRP A 78 13.53 6.47 -7.15
CA TRP A 78 12.49 5.81 -6.35
C TRP A 78 11.55 4.96 -7.20
N SER A 79 11.10 5.48 -8.34
CA SER A 79 10.25 4.72 -9.27
C SER A 79 10.93 3.46 -9.79
N SER A 80 12.24 3.50 -10.06
CA SER A 80 12.99 2.33 -10.51
C SER A 80 13.28 1.32 -9.39
N ASP A 81 13.36 1.77 -8.15
CA ASP A 81 13.56 0.89 -6.99
C ASP A 81 12.26 0.16 -6.59
N CYS A 82 11.10 0.71 -6.95
CA CYS A 82 9.80 0.09 -6.71
C CYS A 82 9.63 -1.25 -7.43
N SER A 83 10.24 -1.46 -8.61
CA SER A 83 10.06 -2.72 -9.38
C SER A 83 10.55 -3.94 -8.61
N LYS A 84 11.74 -3.86 -7.99
CA LYS A 84 12.29 -4.95 -7.17
C LYS A 84 11.44 -5.22 -5.93
N CYS A 85 10.93 -4.16 -5.30
CA CYS A 85 10.04 -4.28 -4.14
C CYS A 85 8.73 -4.97 -4.53
N PHE A 86 8.14 -4.56 -5.66
CA PHE A 86 6.94 -5.16 -6.21
C PHE A 86 7.16 -6.63 -6.55
N GLU A 87 8.21 -6.97 -7.30
CA GLU A 87 8.54 -8.35 -7.65
C GLU A 87 8.69 -9.24 -6.40
N GLY A 88 9.46 -8.77 -5.40
CA GLY A 88 9.65 -9.51 -4.16
C GLY A 88 8.35 -9.74 -3.37
N THR A 89 7.45 -8.77 -3.36
CA THR A 89 6.19 -8.84 -2.61
C THR A 89 5.10 -9.61 -3.35
N ALA A 90 5.04 -9.50 -4.68
CA ALA A 90 4.19 -10.32 -5.52
C ALA A 90 4.56 -11.81 -5.41
N ASN A 91 5.85 -12.14 -5.47
CA ASN A 91 6.33 -13.51 -5.30
C ASN A 91 5.98 -14.06 -3.90
N ALA A 92 6.19 -13.27 -2.85
CA ALA A 92 5.83 -13.64 -1.49
C ALA A 92 4.34 -13.96 -1.33
N SER A 93 3.46 -13.19 -1.97
CA SER A 93 2.01 -13.40 -1.90
C SER A 93 1.54 -14.65 -2.67
N GLN A 94 2.15 -14.96 -3.82
CA GLN A 94 1.78 -16.10 -4.67
C GLN A 94 1.85 -17.47 -3.96
N GLU A 95 2.70 -17.60 -2.93
CA GLU A 95 2.85 -18.82 -2.15
C GLU A 95 1.62 -19.15 -1.29
N PHE A 96 0.77 -18.17 -1.00
CA PHE A 96 -0.35 -18.31 -0.06
C PHE A 96 -1.72 -18.53 -0.72
N ALA A 97 -1.79 -18.48 -2.05
CA ALA A 97 -3.02 -18.72 -2.83
C ALA A 97 -4.22 -17.83 -2.42
N LEU A 98 -3.95 -16.59 -1.98
CA LEU A 98 -4.99 -15.61 -1.70
C LEU A 98 -5.33 -14.80 -2.96
N PRO A 99 -6.61 -14.42 -3.16
CA PRO A 99 -6.97 -13.37 -4.11
C PRO A 99 -6.17 -12.10 -3.79
N THR A 100 -5.39 -11.64 -4.75
CA THR A 100 -4.51 -10.48 -4.59
C THR A 100 -4.75 -9.51 -5.73
N SER A 101 -4.91 -8.23 -5.40
CA SER A 101 -4.98 -7.13 -6.35
C SER A 101 -3.97 -6.06 -5.99
N PHE A 102 -3.64 -5.23 -6.96
CA PHE A 102 -2.67 -4.16 -6.80
C PHE A 102 -3.35 -2.79 -6.82
N ILE A 103 -2.66 -1.77 -6.29
CA ILE A 103 -3.17 -0.39 -6.31
C ILE A 103 -3.48 0.06 -7.75
N GLY A 104 -2.61 -0.25 -8.72
CA GLY A 104 -2.84 0.05 -10.13
C GLY A 104 -4.04 -0.68 -10.74
N ASP A 105 -4.49 -1.80 -10.18
CA ASP A 105 -5.73 -2.46 -10.62
C ASP A 105 -7.00 -1.69 -10.19
N ILE A 106 -6.88 -0.83 -9.17
CA ILE A 106 -8.01 -0.10 -8.57
C ILE A 106 -8.14 1.33 -9.14
N LEU A 107 -7.00 1.93 -9.51
CA LEU A 107 -6.95 3.29 -10.05
C LEU A 107 -7.03 3.28 -11.58
N SER A 108 -7.78 4.21 -12.15
CA SER A 108 -7.75 4.40 -13.60
C SER A 108 -6.50 5.17 -14.02
N ILE A 109 -6.16 5.10 -15.31
CA ILE A 109 -5.11 5.94 -15.90
C ILE A 109 -5.41 7.43 -15.65
N ASP A 110 -6.68 7.84 -15.75
CA ASP A 110 -7.11 9.22 -15.50
C ASP A 110 -6.87 9.63 -14.05
N ASP A 111 -7.08 8.73 -13.08
CA ASP A 111 -6.76 9.01 -11.67
C ASP A 111 -5.27 9.27 -11.48
N ILE A 112 -4.43 8.41 -12.05
CA ILE A 112 -2.98 8.52 -11.94
C ILE A 112 -2.52 9.85 -12.56
N GLN A 113 -3.00 10.19 -13.75
CA GLN A 113 -2.67 11.46 -14.42
C GLN A 113 -3.16 12.66 -13.61
N ARG A 114 -4.40 12.62 -13.12
CA ARG A 114 -4.98 13.68 -12.30
C ARG A 114 -4.20 13.91 -11.02
N PHE A 115 -3.83 12.85 -10.30
CA PHE A 115 -3.06 12.99 -9.05
C PHE A 115 -1.64 13.48 -9.31
N ARG A 116 -1.00 13.06 -10.40
CA ARG A 116 0.30 13.63 -10.82
C ARG A 116 0.17 15.12 -11.10
N ALA A 117 -0.77 15.52 -11.95
CA ALA A 117 -1.00 16.93 -12.27
C ALA A 117 -1.27 17.75 -11.01
N LEU A 118 -2.21 17.31 -10.16
CA LEU A 118 -2.52 17.97 -8.90
C LEU A 118 -1.29 18.11 -7.99
N SER A 119 -0.45 17.07 -7.88
CA SER A 119 0.75 17.12 -7.07
C SER A 119 1.82 18.08 -7.58
N GLN A 120 1.85 18.35 -8.89
CA GLN A 120 2.80 19.28 -9.52
C GLN A 120 2.27 20.72 -9.50
N ASP A 121 0.97 20.91 -9.74
CA ASP A 121 0.38 22.22 -9.98
C ASP A 121 -0.03 22.93 -8.68
N ILE A 122 -0.32 22.18 -7.61
CA ILE A 122 -0.71 22.79 -6.34
C ILE A 122 0.42 23.68 -5.78
N ASN A 123 0.07 24.86 -5.27
CA ASN A 123 1.01 25.70 -4.56
C ASN A 123 1.44 25.00 -3.26
N LEU A 124 2.74 24.92 -3.01
CA LEU A 124 3.33 24.21 -1.87
C LEU A 124 2.71 24.60 -0.53
N LYS A 125 2.41 25.89 -0.34
CA LYS A 125 1.82 26.40 0.91
C LYS A 125 0.44 25.80 1.24
N TYR A 126 -0.22 25.20 0.25
CA TYR A 126 -1.52 24.56 0.41
C TYR A 126 -1.45 23.04 0.54
N ILE A 127 -0.30 22.42 0.28
CA ILE A 127 -0.17 20.95 0.35
C ILE A 127 -0.48 20.47 1.77
N VAL A 128 0.14 21.06 2.79
CA VAL A 128 0.01 20.59 4.19
C VAL A 128 -1.43 20.65 4.70
N SER A 129 -2.20 21.64 4.27
CA SER A 129 -3.61 21.81 4.63
C SER A 129 -4.59 21.07 3.70
N PHE A 130 -4.10 20.34 2.69
CA PHE A 130 -4.95 19.73 1.68
C PHE A 130 -5.77 18.58 2.26
N ILE A 131 -7.08 18.61 2.00
CA ILE A 131 -8.04 17.57 2.42
C ILE A 131 -8.65 16.93 1.16
N TYR A 132 -8.53 15.62 1.05
CA TYR A 132 -9.12 14.84 -0.03
C TYR A 132 -10.27 13.99 0.51
N LYS A 133 -11.51 14.24 0.07
CA LYS A 133 -12.70 13.47 0.51
C LYS A 133 -12.81 13.34 2.05
N GLY A 134 -12.46 14.40 2.78
CA GLY A 134 -12.47 14.43 4.25
C GLY A 134 -11.21 13.87 4.93
N ILE A 135 -10.24 13.35 4.16
CA ILE A 135 -8.97 12.80 4.67
C ILE A 135 -7.88 13.89 4.61
N PRO A 136 -7.13 14.13 5.70
CA PRO A 136 -6.09 15.16 5.75
C PRO A 136 -4.78 14.71 5.05
N ILE A 137 -4.85 14.51 3.74
CA ILE A 137 -3.73 14.04 2.89
C ILE A 137 -2.47 14.88 3.07
N GLY A 138 -2.63 16.21 3.21
CA GLY A 138 -1.51 17.12 3.44
C GLY A 138 -0.68 16.79 4.68
N LEU A 139 -1.35 16.42 5.78
CA LEU A 139 -0.68 16.04 7.03
C LEU A 139 0.05 14.70 6.89
N HIS A 140 -0.54 13.74 6.16
CA HIS A 140 0.12 12.47 5.88
C HIS A 140 1.38 12.66 5.02
N ALA A 141 1.28 13.46 3.96
CA ALA A 141 2.41 13.80 3.10
C ALA A 141 3.54 14.50 3.89
N GLN A 142 3.18 15.48 4.74
CA GLN A 142 4.13 16.17 5.60
C GLN A 142 4.78 15.20 6.62
N SER A 143 4.03 14.26 7.19
CA SER A 143 4.59 13.28 8.10
C SER A 143 5.65 12.40 7.44
N SER A 144 5.45 11.97 6.19
CA SER A 144 6.46 11.20 5.46
C SER A 144 7.63 12.05 5.02
N PHE A 145 7.38 13.29 4.61
CA PHE A 145 8.42 14.27 4.31
C PHE A 145 9.36 14.48 5.52
N ASN A 146 8.80 14.75 6.71
CA ASN A 146 9.58 14.93 7.94
C ASN A 146 10.40 13.68 8.29
N ARG A 147 9.83 12.48 8.06
CA ARG A 147 10.54 11.22 8.29
C ARG A 147 11.72 11.04 7.33
N TYR A 148 11.53 11.37 6.06
CA TYR A 148 12.60 11.31 5.06
C TYR A 148 13.79 12.20 5.46
N TYR A 149 13.49 13.43 5.90
CA TYR A 149 14.49 14.38 6.40
C TYR A 149 14.99 14.10 7.82
N LYS A 150 14.41 13.10 8.51
CA LYS A 150 14.72 12.80 9.92
C LYS A 150 14.61 14.03 10.84
N GLY A 151 13.69 14.94 10.51
CA GLY A 151 13.51 16.21 11.21
C GLY A 151 14.50 17.32 10.83
N CYS A 152 15.37 17.13 9.84
CA CYS A 152 16.20 18.21 9.27
C CYS A 152 15.30 19.29 8.65
N THR A 153 15.70 20.56 8.79
CA THR A 153 14.98 21.73 8.27
C THR A 153 15.76 22.50 7.20
N GLU A 154 17.00 22.09 6.93
CA GLU A 154 17.89 22.70 5.95
C GLU A 154 17.89 21.89 4.65
N ASP A 155 18.15 22.56 3.52
CA ASP A 155 18.25 21.97 2.18
C ASP A 155 17.06 21.07 1.78
N LEU A 156 15.85 21.53 2.11
CA LEU A 156 14.61 20.84 1.82
C LEU A 156 14.27 20.93 0.32
N ASP A 157 14.12 19.79 -0.33
CA ASP A 157 13.60 19.66 -1.70
C ASP A 157 12.08 19.47 -1.70
N ASP A 158 11.37 20.48 -2.19
CA ASP A 158 9.92 20.51 -2.35
C ASP A 158 9.38 19.36 -3.23
N ASN A 159 10.17 18.84 -4.17
CA ASN A 159 9.75 17.72 -5.01
C ASN A 159 9.45 16.47 -4.18
N ILE A 160 10.15 16.29 -3.05
CA ILE A 160 9.92 15.14 -2.16
C ILE A 160 8.56 15.26 -1.49
N LEU A 161 8.16 16.47 -1.07
CA LEU A 161 6.82 16.69 -0.51
C LEU A 161 5.74 16.41 -1.56
N ARG A 162 5.96 16.85 -2.81
CA ARG A 162 5.04 16.58 -3.93
C ARG A 162 4.90 15.09 -4.21
N LEU A 163 5.99 14.33 -4.16
CA LEU A 163 5.97 12.87 -4.36
C LEU A 163 5.20 12.14 -3.25
N TYR A 164 5.40 12.54 -1.99
CA TYR A 164 4.61 12.00 -0.89
C TYR A 164 3.14 12.40 -0.99
N PHE A 165 2.86 13.63 -1.40
CA PHE A 165 1.49 14.10 -1.62
C PHE A 165 0.76 13.30 -2.72
N TYR A 166 1.41 13.07 -3.86
CA TYR A 166 0.91 12.18 -4.90
C TYR A 166 0.62 10.76 -4.37
N SER A 167 1.56 10.18 -3.64
CA SER A 167 1.43 8.83 -3.08
C SER A 167 0.24 8.72 -2.15
N CYS A 168 0.05 9.70 -1.26
CA CYS A 168 -1.08 9.74 -0.34
C CYS A 168 -2.43 9.86 -1.06
N LEU A 169 -2.51 10.62 -2.16
CA LEU A 169 -3.73 10.68 -2.98
C LEU A 169 -4.06 9.32 -3.60
N ALA A 170 -3.06 8.66 -4.18
CA ALA A 170 -3.24 7.36 -4.83
C ALA A 170 -3.65 6.27 -3.82
N VAL A 171 -2.99 6.20 -2.67
CA VAL A 171 -3.32 5.27 -1.58
C VAL A 171 -4.70 5.55 -1.02
N ALA A 172 -5.06 6.82 -0.79
CA ALA A 172 -6.37 7.17 -0.26
C ALA A 172 -7.51 6.82 -1.23
N GLU A 173 -7.37 7.15 -2.52
CA GLU A 173 -8.40 6.85 -3.51
C GLU A 173 -8.58 5.34 -3.71
N SER A 174 -7.48 4.60 -3.78
CA SER A 174 -7.54 3.14 -3.89
C SER A 174 -8.15 2.50 -2.65
N ALA A 175 -7.82 2.97 -1.45
CA ALA A 175 -8.42 2.50 -0.20
C ALA A 175 -9.93 2.75 -0.18
N ILE A 176 -10.38 3.96 -0.51
CA ILE A 176 -11.80 4.33 -0.55
C ILE A 176 -12.56 3.38 -1.49
N ARG A 177 -12.10 3.27 -2.75
CA ARG A 177 -12.76 2.42 -3.75
C ARG A 177 -12.77 0.95 -3.34
N LYS A 178 -11.66 0.46 -2.79
CA LYS A 178 -11.57 -0.94 -2.40
C LYS A 178 -12.47 -1.26 -1.22
N ILE A 179 -12.49 -0.39 -0.20
CA ILE A 179 -13.37 -0.55 0.96
C ILE A 179 -14.83 -0.48 0.52
N ASP A 180 -15.21 0.45 -0.35
CA ASP A 180 -16.58 0.60 -0.85
C ASP A 180 -17.04 -0.61 -1.69
N ALA A 181 -16.15 -1.14 -2.54
CA ALA A 181 -16.45 -2.27 -3.40
C ALA A 181 -16.49 -3.60 -2.63
N PHE A 182 -15.47 -3.85 -1.80
CA PHE A 182 -15.33 -5.13 -1.08
C PHE A 182 -16.24 -5.20 0.15
N LYS A 183 -16.45 -4.07 0.82
CA LYS A 183 -17.21 -3.93 2.09
C LYS A 183 -16.67 -4.88 3.16
N PRO A 184 -15.40 -4.74 3.58
CA PRO A 184 -14.80 -5.61 4.59
C PRO A 184 -15.50 -5.45 5.95
N ASP A 185 -15.68 -6.57 6.66
CA ASP A 185 -16.00 -6.56 8.09
C ASP A 185 -14.76 -6.21 8.93
N VAL A 186 -13.58 -6.61 8.45
CA VAL A 186 -12.30 -6.45 9.14
C VAL A 186 -11.25 -5.98 8.15
N LEU A 187 -10.50 -4.94 8.56
CA LEU A 187 -9.32 -4.47 7.87
C LEU A 187 -8.08 -4.90 8.66
N PHE A 188 -7.16 -5.59 8.00
CA PHE A 188 -5.84 -5.92 8.54
C PHE A 188 -4.79 -5.06 7.85
N LEU A 189 -4.02 -4.33 8.64
CA LEU A 189 -2.97 -3.43 8.18
C LEU A 189 -1.68 -3.83 8.84
N THR A 190 -0.63 -4.12 8.08
CA THR A 190 0.71 -3.99 8.64
C THR A 190 1.11 -2.54 8.48
N HIS A 191 1.75 -1.95 9.50
CA HIS A 191 2.30 -0.59 9.39
C HIS A 191 1.25 0.50 9.10
N ALA A 192 0.10 0.48 9.78
CA ALA A 192 -1.02 1.41 9.60
C ALA A 192 -0.63 2.91 9.64
N ILE A 193 0.47 3.26 10.30
CA ILE A 193 1.01 4.62 10.45
C ILE A 193 2.06 5.00 9.37
N TYR A 194 2.42 4.07 8.49
CA TYR A 194 3.48 4.25 7.47
C TYR A 194 2.96 4.15 6.03
N ASN A 195 1.65 4.10 5.85
CA ASN A 195 0.99 4.01 4.55
C ASN A 195 0.72 5.41 4.00
N THR A 196 1.79 6.10 3.59
CA THR A 196 1.68 7.33 2.77
C THR A 196 1.72 7.03 1.31
#